data_AF-A0A3D0XM11-F1
#
_entry.id   AF-A0A3D0XM11-F1
#
_cell.length_a   1.000
_cell.length_b   1.000
_cell.length_c   1.000
_cell.angle_alpha   90.00
_cell.angle_beta   90.00
_cell.angle_gamma   90.00
#
_symmetry.space_group_name_H-M   'P 1'
#
loop_
_entity.id
_entity.type
_entity.pdbx_description
1 polymer ?
#
loop_
_entity_poly.entity_id
_entity_poly.type
_entity_poly.pdbx_seq_one_letter_code
_entity_poly.pdbx_strand_id
1 'polypeptide(L)' 'MFEWFVSNLATIVILMVLVLVVAAIVFRMIKDHKRGRSSCGCGCANCPMSGECHRKTMEK' A
#
# COMPACT_ATOMS: atom_id res chain seq x y z
N MET A 1 33.04 20.05 -7.26
CA MET A 1 31.80 19.69 -6.55
C MET A 1 30.65 19.36 -7.50
N PHE A 2 30.37 20.17 -8.53
CA PHE A 2 29.34 19.86 -9.54
C PHE A 2 29.61 18.59 -10.37
N GLU A 3 30.88 18.30 -10.67
CA GLU A 3 31.29 17.06 -11.38
C GLU A 3 30.79 15.76 -10.73
N TRP A 4 30.69 15.73 -9.39
CA TRP A 4 30.18 14.56 -8.67
C TRP A 4 28.69 14.35 -8.93
N PHE A 5 27.91 15.42 -9.01
CA PHE A 5 26.48 15.35 -9.35
C PHE A 5 26.27 14.94 -10.80
N VAL A 6 27.10 15.41 -11.74
CA VAL A 6 27.01 15.05 -13.16
C VAL A 6 27.40 13.58 -13.37
N SER A 7 28.48 13.12 -12.72
CA SER A 7 28.94 11.73 -12.84
C SER A 7 27.97 10.72 -12.20
N ASN A 8 27.25 11.13 -11.14
CA ASN A 8 26.25 10.30 -10.46
C ASN A 8 24.80 10.63 -10.85
N LEU A 9 24.59 11.42 -11.90
CA LEU A 9 23.26 11.86 -12.33
C LEU A 9 22.35 10.68 -12.66
N ALA A 10 22.91 9.66 -13.33
CA ALA A 10 22.18 8.44 -13.66
C ALA A 10 21.66 7.72 -12.40
N THR A 11 22.51 7.56 -11.38
CA THR A 11 22.14 6.93 -10.11
C THR A 11 21.04 7.71 -9.40
N ILE A 12 21.14 9.05 -9.35
CA ILE A 12 20.13 9.91 -8.73
C ILE A 12 18.78 9.77 -9.44
N VAL A 13 18.76 9.74 -10.78
CA VAL A 13 17.54 9.54 -11.56
C VAL A 13 16.91 8.18 -11.28
N ILE A 14 17.70 7.10 -11.24
CA ILE A 14 17.20 5.76 -10.93
C ILE A 14 16.58 5.72 -9.53
N LEU A 15 17.26 6.28 -8.54
CA LEU A 15 16.74 6.35 -7.17
C LEU A 15 15.44 7.15 -7.10
N MET A 16 15.34 8.26 -7.83
CA MET A 16 14.12 9.06 -7.86
C MET A 16 12.94 8.26 -8.44
N VAL A 17 13.14 7.52 -9.54
CA VAL A 17 12.10 6.65 -10.11
C VAL A 17 11.70 5.55 -9.12
N LEU A 18 12.66 4.89 -8.48
CA LEU A 18 12.38 3.85 -7.48
C LEU A 18 11.54 4.41 -6.32
N VAL A 19 11.90 5.57 -5.78
CA VAL A 19 11.16 6.24 -4.71
C VAL A 19 9.73 6.58 -5.16
N LEU A 20 9.55 7.08 -6.39
CA LEU A 20 8.22 7.37 -6.93
C LEU A 20 7.36 6.11 -7.06
N VAL A 21 7.93 4.99 -7.51
CA VAL A 21 7.21 3.71 -7.62
C VAL A 21 6.79 3.22 -6.23
N VAL A 22 7.70 3.22 -5.25
CA VAL A 22 7.38 2.82 -3.87
C VAL A 22 6.31 3.72 -3.27
N ALA A 23 6.44 5.04 -3.43
CA ALA A 23 5.46 6.01 -2.95
C ALA A 23 4.08 5.78 -3.59
N ALA A 24 4.03 5.47 -4.89
CA ALA A 24 2.78 5.17 -5.59
C ALA A 24 2.13 3.89 -5.06
N ILE A 25 2.91 2.85 -4.76
CA ILE A 25 2.41 1.59 -4.17
C ILE A 25 1.84 1.86 -2.78
N VAL A 26 2.57 2.57 -1.90
CA VAL A 26 2.10 2.93 -0.56
C VAL A 26 0.85 3.81 -0.63
N PHE A 27 0.82 4.79 -1.52
CA PHE A 27 -0.35 5.64 -1.72
C PHE A 27 -1.59 4.83 -2.16
N ARG A 28 -1.41 3.88 -3.07
CA ARG A 28 -2.50 2.96 -3.49
C ARG A 28 -2.97 2.12 -2.31
N MET A 29 -2.06 1.51 -1.55
CA MET A 29 -2.40 0.74 -0.35
C MET A 29 -3.19 1.57 0.66
N ILE A 30 -2.77 2.81 0.97
CA ILE A 30 -3.49 3.68 1.90
C ILE A 30 -4.86 4.06 1.34
N LYS A 31 -4.95 4.38 0.05
CA LYS A 31 -6.22 4.73 -0.61
C LYS A 31 -7.18 3.54 -0.62
N ASP A 32 -6.69 2.35 -0.92
CA ASP A 32 -7.47 1.11 -0.91
C ASP A 32 -7.92 0.77 0.52
N HIS A 33 -7.05 0.93 1.51
CA HIS A 33 -7.41 0.76 2.93
C HIS A 33 -8.49 1.75 3.37
N LYS A 34 -8.38 3.03 2.99
CA LYS A 34 -9.42 4.05 3.24
C LYS A 34 -10.75 3.75 2.54
N ARG A 35 -10.72 3.02 1.42
CA ARG A 35 -11.90 2.56 0.69
C ARG A 35 -12.48 1.25 1.23
N GLY A 36 -11.96 0.75 2.36
CA GLY A 36 -12.40 -0.50 2.98
C GLY A 36 -11.93 -1.76 2.24
N ARG A 37 -11.00 -1.64 1.28
CA ARG A 37 -10.29 -2.78 0.70
C ARG A 37 -9.20 -3.16 1.70
N SER A 38 -9.53 -4.08 2.61
CA SER A 38 -8.55 -4.72 3.49
C SER A 38 -7.55 -5.54 2.65
N SER A 39 -6.35 -5.77 3.19
CA SER A 39 -5.30 -6.62 2.60
C SER A 39 -5.81 -8.04 2.28
N CYS A 40 -6.90 -8.50 2.92
CA CYS A 40 -7.63 -9.66 2.47
C CYS A 40 -8.36 -9.35 1.15
N GLY A 41 -7.74 -9.69 0.02
CA GLY A 41 -8.29 -9.51 -1.34
C GLY A 41 -9.66 -10.19 -1.56
N CYS A 42 -10.08 -11.06 -0.65
CA CYS A 42 -11.42 -11.58 -0.51
C CYS A 42 -12.22 -10.63 0.39
N GLY A 43 -13.13 -9.83 -0.18
CA GLY A 43 -14.00 -8.93 0.60
C GLY A 43 -14.74 -9.62 1.75
N CYS A 44 -15.43 -8.87 2.62
CA CYS A 44 -15.97 -9.37 3.89
C CYS A 44 -16.84 -10.66 3.79
N ALA A 45 -17.40 -10.97 2.62
CA ALA A 45 -18.13 -12.21 2.36
C ALA A 45 -17.26 -13.50 2.42
N ASN A 46 -15.98 -13.44 2.07
CA ASN A 46 -15.04 -14.57 2.08
C ASN A 46 -13.83 -14.33 3.01
N CYS A 47 -13.92 -13.33 3.89
CA CYS A 47 -12.86 -13.08 4.86
C CYS A 47 -12.87 -14.21 5.91
N PRO A 48 -11.75 -14.91 6.18
CA PRO A 48 -11.70 -15.95 7.21
C PRO A 48 -12.02 -15.42 8.62
N MET A 49 -11.96 -14.10 8.81
CA MET A 49 -12.32 -13.40 10.04
C MET A 49 -13.73 -12.77 10.00
N SER A 50 -14.55 -13.08 8.99
CA SER A 50 -15.90 -12.53 8.82
C SER A 50 -16.82 -12.82 10.01
N GLY A 51 -16.63 -13.96 10.68
CA GLY A 51 -17.39 -14.35 11.88
C GLY A 51 -17.19 -13.42 13.09
N GLU A 52 -16.01 -12.82 13.23
CA GLU A 52 -15.72 -11.84 14.30
C GLU A 52 -16.15 -10.42 13.89
N CYS A 53 -15.90 -10.02 12.63
CA CYS A 53 -16.25 -8.69 12.14
C CYS A 53 -17.77 -8.46 12.02
N HIS A 54 -18.55 -9.51 11.73
CA HIS A 54 -20.01 -9.49 11.69
C HIS A 54 -20.60 -10.41 12.76
N ARG A 55 -20.05 -10.37 13.98
CA ARG A 55 -20.63 -11.10 15.11
C ARG A 55 -22.07 -10.63 15.33
N LYS A 56 -23.05 -11.43 14.87
CA LYS A 56 -24.44 -11.26 15.28
C LYS A 56 -24.45 -11.52 16.79
N THR A 57 -24.64 -10.46 17.57
CA THR A 57 -24.95 -10.58 19.00
C THR A 57 -26.27 -11.33 19.09
N MET A 58 -26.23 -12.66 19.09
CA MET A 58 -27.33 -13.47 19.61
C MET A 58 -27.15 -13.45 21.12
N GLU A 59 -27.66 -12.37 21.72
CA GLU A 59 -28.11 -12.39 23.10
C GLU A 59 -29.29 -13.36 23.15
N LYS A 60 -29.04 -14.57 23.64
CA LYS A 60 -30.01 -15.46 24.30
C LYS A 60 -29.28 -16.33 25.31
#